data_AF-A0A9Q7X958-F1
#
_entry.id   AF-A0A9Q7X958-F1
#
_cell.length_a   1.000
_cell.length_b   1.000
_cell.length_c   1.000
_cell.angle_alpha   90.00
_cell.angle_beta   90.00
_cell.angle_gamma   90.00
#
_symmetry.space_group_name_H-M   'P 1'
#
loop_
_entity.id
_entity.type
_entity.pdbx_description
1 polymer ?
#
loop_
_entity_poly.entity_id
_entity_poly.type
_entity_poly.pdbx_seq_one_letter_code
_entity_poly.pdbx_strand_id
1 'polypeptide(L)'
;MSADPFQVRLHFVSTLHRVNASLPTIQKALSTIVEYGPSMHSELWECIMDECKSGSINRRINLLFLIDSIFTDETLSPTIRSFFRRHLERDLYALFDLAIPEGRWDALLNVPAVEKILAAWKARLILDRSTFEDLETMLEVRKASLYALSPERRNLTLLPPNDMQRRIEEDRERHKRLRERSWILPLTAFTHQSLFGTRPEQLDSTHLTRVQRPSKVEGKDADVDGVWNTQDLDFNQMWEETSDFNDDDVEDILEDEKLSWVHQPPPPALVQAQQVAPVQTPIAQPAGAPPFGNVQPPRAPASMRLAQRSS
;
A
#
# COMPACT_ATOMS: atom_id res chain seq x y z
N MET A 1 -16.91 28.14 -8.69
CA MET A 1 -16.14 29.39 -8.92
C MET A 1 -14.86 28.98 -9.61
N SER A 2 -14.62 29.41 -10.85
CA SER A 2 -13.36 29.08 -11.53
C SER A 2 -12.22 29.87 -10.86
N ALA A 3 -11.27 29.17 -10.26
CA ALA A 3 -10.07 29.81 -9.72
C ALA A 3 -9.25 30.45 -10.86
N ASP A 4 -8.57 31.55 -10.56
CA ASP A 4 -7.68 32.22 -11.52
C ASP A 4 -6.50 31.30 -11.89
N PRO A 5 -6.30 30.96 -13.17
CA PRO A 5 -5.22 30.08 -13.61
C PRO A 5 -3.82 30.53 -13.17
N PHE A 6 -3.57 31.84 -13.10
CA PHE A 6 -2.27 32.34 -12.67
C PHE A 6 -2.01 32.04 -11.18
N GLN A 7 -3.00 32.30 -10.33
CA GLN A 7 -2.91 32.00 -8.89
C GLN A 7 -2.75 30.50 -8.63
N VAL A 8 -3.48 29.65 -9.36
CA VAL A 8 -3.35 28.19 -9.24
C VAL A 8 -1.94 27.74 -9.59
N ARG A 9 -1.36 28.24 -10.69
CA ARG A 9 0.03 27.93 -11.07
C ARG A 9 1.03 28.36 -10.01
N LEU A 10 0.91 29.59 -9.51
CA LEU A 10 1.81 30.11 -8.48
C LEU A 10 1.75 29.28 -7.19
N HIS A 11 0.54 28.93 -6.77
CA HIS A 11 0.33 28.06 -5.61
C HIS A 11 0.89 26.65 -5.85
N PHE A 12 0.68 26.10 -7.05
CA PHE A 12 1.16 24.78 -7.39
C PHE A 12 2.68 24.71 -7.44
N VAL A 13 3.36 25.68 -8.07
CA VAL A 13 4.84 25.78 -8.06
C VAL A 13 5.38 25.85 -6.63
N SER A 14 4.75 26.66 -5.76
CA SER A 14 5.13 26.75 -4.34
C SER A 14 4.95 25.41 -3.60
N THR A 15 3.94 24.63 -3.98
CA THR A 15 3.70 23.28 -3.46
C THR A 15 4.73 22.30 -3.99
N LEU A 16 5.00 22.35 -5.31
CA LEU A 16 6.03 21.56 -5.95
C LEU A 16 7.34 21.81 -5.24
N HIS A 17 7.77 23.05 -4.94
CA HIS A 17 9.02 23.40 -4.21
C HIS A 17 9.24 22.63 -2.91
N ARG A 18 8.15 22.15 -2.29
CA ARG A 18 8.19 21.40 -1.03
C ARG A 18 8.16 19.88 -1.23
N VAL A 19 7.87 19.39 -2.44
CA VAL A 19 7.88 17.95 -2.77
C VAL A 19 9.26 17.36 -2.51
N ASN A 20 9.27 16.35 -1.65
CA ASN A 20 10.41 15.53 -1.31
C ASN A 20 9.97 14.06 -1.25
N ALA A 21 10.79 13.17 -0.69
CA ALA A 21 10.43 11.76 -0.59
C ALA A 21 9.14 11.51 0.20
N SER A 22 8.75 12.41 1.10
CA SER A 22 7.67 12.21 2.05
C SER A 22 6.27 12.16 1.41
N LEU A 23 5.44 11.20 1.86
CA LEU A 23 4.08 10.99 1.38
C LEU A 23 3.19 12.24 1.55
N PRO A 24 3.23 12.97 2.69
CA PRO A 24 2.40 14.16 2.85
C PRO A 24 2.68 15.25 1.81
N THR A 25 3.95 15.43 1.41
CA THR A 25 4.30 16.45 0.41
C THR A 25 3.82 16.05 -0.99
N ILE A 26 3.90 14.77 -1.33
CA ILE A 26 3.37 14.22 -2.58
C ILE A 26 1.85 14.36 -2.60
N GLN A 27 1.16 13.93 -1.54
CA GLN A 27 -0.30 13.99 -1.43
C GLN A 27 -0.83 15.43 -1.48
N LYS A 28 -0.08 16.39 -0.94
CA LYS A 28 -0.43 17.81 -1.04
C LYS A 28 -0.40 18.29 -2.50
N ALA A 29 0.59 17.89 -3.29
CA ALA A 29 0.66 18.21 -4.72
C ALA A 29 -0.43 17.47 -5.52
N LEU A 30 -0.69 16.19 -5.22
CA LEU A 30 -1.77 15.42 -5.83
C LEU A 30 -3.15 16.03 -5.57
N SER A 31 -3.38 16.58 -4.38
CA SER A 31 -4.63 17.27 -4.05
C SER A 31 -4.91 18.43 -5.03
N THR A 32 -3.90 19.23 -5.36
CA THR A 32 -4.02 20.30 -6.35
C THR A 32 -4.29 19.74 -7.76
N ILE A 33 -3.65 18.62 -8.12
CA ILE A 33 -3.88 17.95 -9.40
C ILE A 33 -5.33 17.43 -9.51
N VAL A 34 -5.88 16.85 -8.45
CA VAL A 34 -7.25 16.36 -8.42
C VAL A 34 -8.25 17.52 -8.51
N GLU A 35 -7.97 18.62 -7.80
CA GLU A 35 -8.86 19.79 -7.75
C GLU A 35 -8.92 20.55 -9.08
N TYR A 36 -7.77 20.78 -9.72
CA TYR A 36 -7.67 21.65 -10.91
C TYR A 36 -7.36 20.91 -12.22
N GLY A 37 -7.05 19.61 -12.16
CA GLY A 37 -6.73 18.78 -13.33
C GLY A 37 -7.76 18.83 -14.45
N PRO A 38 -9.08 18.72 -14.20
CA PRO A 38 -10.09 18.71 -15.27
C PRO A 38 -10.07 19.95 -16.17
N SER A 39 -9.66 21.11 -15.65
CA SER A 39 -9.63 22.37 -16.40
C SER A 39 -8.21 22.83 -16.77
N MET A 40 -7.19 22.40 -16.03
CA MET A 40 -5.83 22.96 -16.12
C MET A 40 -4.71 21.90 -16.18
N HIS A 41 -5.03 20.66 -16.58
CA HIS A 41 -4.03 19.58 -16.64
C HIS A 41 -2.79 19.93 -17.49
N SER A 42 -2.95 20.72 -18.56
CA SER A 42 -1.83 21.15 -19.40
C SER A 42 -0.88 22.09 -18.64
N GLU A 43 -1.43 23.11 -17.99
CA GLU A 43 -0.66 24.12 -17.25
C GLU A 43 0.02 23.52 -16.03
N LEU A 44 -0.67 22.60 -15.33
CA LEU A 44 -0.09 21.86 -14.20
C LEU A 44 1.06 20.98 -14.66
N TRP A 45 0.93 20.29 -15.79
CA TRP A 45 2.01 19.48 -16.34
C TRP A 45 3.23 20.32 -16.73
N GLU A 46 3.03 21.46 -17.39
CA GLU A 46 4.13 22.39 -17.71
C GLU A 46 4.84 22.87 -16.45
N CYS A 47 4.11 23.15 -15.37
CA CYS A 47 4.74 23.52 -14.09
C CYS A 47 5.63 22.39 -13.53
N ILE A 48 5.20 21.12 -13.63
CA ILE A 48 6.02 19.97 -13.21
C ILE A 48 7.27 19.86 -14.08
N MET A 49 7.13 19.99 -15.40
CA MET A 49 8.25 19.89 -16.34
C MET A 49 9.25 21.02 -16.17
N ASP A 50 8.81 22.25 -15.93
CA ASP A 50 9.69 23.39 -15.69
C ASP A 50 10.48 23.25 -14.37
N GLU A 51 9.85 22.68 -13.34
CA GLU A 51 10.52 22.30 -12.09
C GLU A 51 11.54 21.16 -12.30
N CYS A 52 11.25 20.20 -13.17
CA CYS A 52 12.22 19.17 -13.56
C CYS A 52 13.44 19.76 -14.30
N LYS A 53 13.22 20.70 -15.23
CA LYS A 53 14.30 21.35 -15.99
C LYS A 53 15.23 22.15 -15.08
N SER A 54 14.69 22.92 -14.14
CA SER A 54 15.43 23.80 -13.23
C SER A 54 15.98 23.11 -11.98
N GLY A 55 15.42 21.96 -11.60
CA GLY A 55 15.78 21.24 -10.38
C GLY A 55 17.11 20.47 -10.43
N SER A 56 17.65 20.17 -9.24
CA SER A 56 18.78 19.24 -9.05
C SER A 56 18.42 17.78 -9.36
N ILE A 57 19.40 16.89 -9.50
CA ILE A 57 19.16 15.45 -9.74
C ILE A 57 18.26 14.82 -8.68
N ASN A 58 18.44 15.19 -7.42
CA ASN A 58 17.60 14.73 -6.32
C ASN A 58 16.16 15.29 -6.40
N ARG A 59 16.03 16.55 -6.82
CA ARG A 59 14.75 17.18 -7.03
C ARG A 59 13.96 16.51 -8.16
N ARG A 60 14.63 16.17 -9.26
CA ARG A 60 14.04 15.50 -10.42
C ARG A 60 13.48 14.12 -10.07
N ILE A 61 14.21 13.33 -9.28
CA ILE A 61 13.68 12.03 -8.85
C ILE A 61 12.46 12.18 -7.91
N ASN A 62 12.44 13.19 -7.05
CA ASN A 62 11.26 13.49 -6.22
C ASN A 62 10.02 13.85 -7.07
N LEU A 63 10.20 14.66 -8.11
CA LEU A 63 9.12 15.00 -9.04
C LEU A 63 8.70 13.78 -9.87
N LEU A 64 9.63 12.90 -10.25
CA LEU A 64 9.29 11.66 -10.93
C LEU A 64 8.43 10.73 -10.07
N PHE A 65 8.66 10.67 -8.75
CA PHE A 65 7.76 9.95 -7.83
C PHE A 65 6.37 10.60 -7.69
N LEU A 66 6.28 11.93 -7.78
CA LEU A 66 4.99 12.61 -7.88
C LEU A 66 4.27 12.19 -9.18
N ILE A 67 4.98 12.21 -10.32
CA ILE A 67 4.44 11.78 -11.61
C ILE A 67 4.00 10.32 -11.55
N ASP A 68 4.82 9.43 -11.00
CA ASP A 68 4.46 8.03 -10.76
C ASP A 68 3.14 7.95 -10.00
N SER A 69 3.01 8.69 -8.89
CA SER A 69 1.80 8.69 -8.07
C SER A 69 0.55 9.15 -8.81
N ILE A 70 0.66 10.04 -9.82
CA ILE A 70 -0.49 10.42 -10.67
C ILE A 70 -1.09 9.18 -11.35
N PHE A 71 -0.27 8.22 -11.74
CA PHE A 71 -0.70 7.04 -12.50
C PHE A 71 -0.82 5.77 -11.65
N THR A 72 -0.11 5.68 -10.53
CA THR A 72 -0.02 4.47 -9.71
C THR A 72 -0.83 4.50 -8.41
N ASP A 73 -1.23 5.68 -7.94
CA ASP A 73 -2.03 5.83 -6.71
C ASP A 73 -3.50 5.45 -6.98
N GLU A 74 -3.95 4.35 -6.36
CA GLU A 74 -5.30 3.80 -6.52
C GLU A 74 -6.42 4.67 -5.95
N THR A 75 -6.08 5.66 -5.12
CA THR A 75 -7.06 6.62 -4.62
C THR A 75 -7.46 7.65 -5.69
N LEU A 76 -6.67 7.82 -6.74
CA LEU A 76 -6.96 8.75 -7.83
C LEU A 76 -7.94 8.17 -8.84
N SER A 77 -8.93 8.97 -9.23
CA SER A 77 -9.90 8.62 -10.28
C SER A 77 -9.19 8.33 -11.62
N PRO A 78 -9.61 7.30 -12.38
CA PRO A 78 -9.08 7.02 -13.72
C PRO A 78 -9.20 8.21 -14.69
N THR A 79 -10.21 9.07 -14.51
CA THR A 79 -10.41 10.28 -15.32
C THR A 79 -9.27 11.29 -15.13
N ILE A 80 -8.75 11.44 -13.91
CA ILE A 80 -7.60 12.31 -13.68
C ILE A 80 -6.38 11.75 -14.41
N ARG A 81 -6.12 10.44 -14.32
CA ARG A 81 -5.01 9.78 -15.01
C ARG A 81 -5.07 9.99 -16.53
N SER A 82 -6.26 9.92 -17.12
CA SER A 82 -6.42 10.08 -18.58
C SER A 82 -6.08 11.49 -19.07
N PHE A 83 -6.33 12.54 -18.27
CA PHE A 83 -5.94 13.92 -18.62
C PHE A 83 -4.42 14.10 -18.73
N PHE A 84 -3.64 13.38 -17.92
CA PHE A 84 -2.18 13.49 -17.90
C PHE A 84 -1.48 12.47 -18.81
N ARG A 85 -2.16 11.38 -19.22
CA ARG A 85 -1.57 10.33 -20.07
C ARG A 85 -0.94 10.87 -21.36
N ARG A 86 -1.64 11.76 -22.08
CA ARG A 86 -1.13 12.35 -23.34
C ARG A 86 0.10 13.22 -23.13
N HIS A 87 0.18 13.90 -21.99
CA HIS A 87 1.33 14.73 -21.64
C HIS A 87 2.54 13.89 -21.25
N LEU A 88 2.31 12.81 -20.50
CA LEU A 88 3.34 11.82 -20.20
C LEU A 88 3.90 11.22 -21.50
N GLU A 89 3.05 10.77 -22.40
CA GLU A 89 3.47 10.16 -23.67
C GLU A 89 4.33 11.11 -24.52
N ARG A 90 3.93 12.38 -24.61
CA ARG A 90 4.68 13.42 -25.32
C ARG A 90 6.08 13.66 -24.74
N ASP A 91 6.17 13.77 -23.42
CA ASP A 91 7.38 14.23 -22.74
C ASP A 91 8.21 13.09 -22.13
N LEU A 92 7.82 11.84 -22.37
CA LEU A 92 8.37 10.66 -21.70
C LEU A 92 9.90 10.59 -21.79
N TYR A 93 10.45 10.68 -23.00
CA TYR A 93 11.89 10.64 -23.22
C TYR A 93 12.61 11.82 -22.55
N ALA A 94 12.06 13.02 -22.67
CA ALA A 94 12.61 14.22 -22.05
C ALA A 94 12.61 14.14 -20.52
N LEU A 95 11.57 13.57 -19.93
CA LEU A 95 11.46 13.37 -18.49
C LEU A 95 12.58 12.45 -17.96
N PHE A 96 12.88 11.37 -18.69
CA PHE A 96 13.94 10.43 -18.31
C PHE A 96 15.35 10.98 -18.58
N ASP A 97 15.54 11.75 -19.66
CA ASP A 97 16.78 12.50 -19.89
C ASP A 97 17.04 13.55 -18.81
N LEU A 98 15.98 14.18 -18.28
CA LEU A 98 16.10 15.08 -17.14
C LEU A 98 16.43 14.29 -15.86
N ALA A 99 15.75 13.19 -15.59
CA ALA A 99 15.98 12.39 -14.39
C ALA A 99 17.38 11.75 -14.36
N ILE A 100 17.88 11.32 -15.52
CA ILE A 100 19.16 10.63 -15.70
C ILE A 100 19.94 11.24 -16.87
N PRO A 101 20.50 12.45 -16.69
CA PRO A 101 21.23 13.15 -17.74
C PRO A 101 22.58 12.49 -18.04
N GLU A 102 23.03 12.66 -19.28
CA GLU A 102 24.35 12.23 -19.73
C GLU A 102 25.48 13.01 -19.05
N GLY A 103 26.64 12.37 -18.90
CA GLY A 103 27.84 13.02 -18.39
C GLY A 103 27.82 13.40 -16.90
N ARG A 104 26.76 13.04 -16.18
CA ARG A 104 26.59 13.33 -14.75
C ARG A 104 26.63 12.06 -13.92
N TRP A 105 27.69 11.87 -13.15
CA TRP A 105 27.87 10.66 -12.34
C TRP A 105 26.80 10.51 -11.25
N ASP A 106 26.38 11.62 -10.64
CA ASP A 106 25.32 11.64 -9.62
C ASP A 106 23.95 11.18 -10.12
N ALA A 107 23.71 11.21 -11.44
CA ALA A 107 22.51 10.68 -12.07
C ALA A 107 22.34 9.15 -11.89
N LEU A 108 23.45 8.43 -11.72
CA LEU A 108 23.46 6.97 -11.54
C LEU A 108 22.63 6.54 -10.32
N LEU A 109 22.56 7.39 -9.30
CA LEU A 109 21.78 7.13 -8.08
C LEU A 109 20.28 6.98 -8.35
N ASN A 110 19.78 7.58 -9.43
CA ASN A 110 18.37 7.52 -9.79
C ASN A 110 18.01 6.23 -10.56
N VAL A 111 18.99 5.57 -11.20
CA VAL A 111 18.75 4.42 -12.09
C VAL A 111 17.89 3.33 -11.43
N PRO A 112 18.18 2.82 -10.21
CA PRO A 112 17.39 1.73 -9.63
C PRO A 112 15.94 2.12 -9.33
N ALA A 113 15.69 3.39 -8.98
CA ALA A 113 14.34 3.89 -8.75
C ALA A 113 13.58 4.02 -10.07
N VAL A 114 14.25 4.50 -11.12
CA VAL A 114 13.68 4.68 -12.44
C VAL A 114 13.35 3.33 -13.11
N GLU A 115 14.22 2.33 -12.98
CA GLU A 115 13.97 0.94 -13.43
C GLU A 115 12.69 0.37 -12.78
N LYS A 116 12.51 0.57 -11.47
CA LYS A 116 11.31 0.13 -10.75
C LYS A 116 10.05 0.85 -11.22
N ILE A 117 10.13 2.16 -11.48
CA ILE A 117 9.01 2.95 -12.01
C ILE A 117 8.62 2.45 -13.41
N LEU A 118 9.60 2.20 -14.29
CA LEU A 118 9.36 1.64 -15.62
C LEU A 118 8.67 0.28 -15.55
N ALA A 119 9.18 -0.63 -14.71
CA ALA A 119 8.57 -1.94 -14.51
C ALA A 119 7.12 -1.84 -14.02
N ALA A 120 6.85 -0.94 -13.06
CA ALA A 120 5.50 -0.69 -12.57
C ALA A 120 4.58 -0.11 -13.65
N TRP A 121 5.09 0.82 -14.47
CA TRP A 121 4.31 1.44 -15.55
C TRP A 121 4.00 0.49 -16.69
N LYS A 122 4.95 -0.39 -17.02
CA LYS A 122 4.79 -1.48 -17.98
C LYS A 122 3.77 -2.50 -17.49
N ALA A 123 3.85 -2.94 -16.23
CA ALA A 123 2.89 -3.89 -15.64
C ALA A 123 1.46 -3.31 -15.58
N ARG A 124 1.33 -1.99 -15.35
CA ARG A 124 0.04 -1.29 -15.27
C ARG A 124 -0.49 -0.80 -16.62
N LEU A 125 0.22 -1.03 -17.72
CA LEU A 125 -0.16 -0.59 -19.07
C LEU A 125 -0.47 0.92 -19.13
N ILE A 126 0.37 1.72 -18.47
CA ILE A 126 0.21 3.18 -18.42
C ILE A 126 0.40 3.80 -19.81
N LEU A 127 1.32 3.26 -20.60
CA LEU A 127 1.51 3.53 -22.03
C LEU A 127 1.74 2.20 -22.76
N ASP A 128 2.02 2.26 -24.05
CA ASP A 128 2.34 1.06 -24.82
C ASP A 128 3.61 0.39 -24.31
N ARG A 129 3.62 -0.95 -24.38
CA ARG A 129 4.72 -1.76 -23.88
C ARG A 129 6.01 -1.53 -24.66
N SER A 130 5.92 -1.32 -25.98
CA SER A 130 7.10 -1.09 -26.83
C SER A 130 7.84 0.18 -26.43
N THR A 131 7.10 1.25 -26.11
CA THR A 131 7.68 2.51 -25.63
C THR A 131 8.50 2.33 -24.36
N PHE A 132 8.05 1.48 -23.43
CA PHE A 132 8.81 1.19 -22.21
C PHE A 132 10.03 0.29 -22.47
N GLU A 133 9.94 -0.66 -23.42
CA GLU A 133 11.07 -1.50 -23.83
C GLU A 133 12.19 -0.68 -24.50
N ASP A 134 11.81 0.30 -25.31
CA ASP A 134 12.74 1.26 -25.91
C ASP A 134 13.44 2.11 -24.82
N LEU A 135 12.70 2.55 -23.80
CA LEU A 135 13.27 3.28 -22.67
C LEU A 135 14.16 2.43 -21.77
N GLU A 136 13.79 1.18 -21.51
CA GLU A 136 14.63 0.22 -20.78
C GLU A 136 15.98 0.06 -21.51
N THR A 137 15.94 -0.07 -22.84
CA THR A 137 17.15 -0.17 -23.68
C THR A 137 17.98 1.12 -23.62
N MET A 138 17.35 2.28 -23.76
CA MET A 138 18.04 3.57 -23.65
C MET A 138 18.66 3.77 -22.26
N LEU A 139 17.96 3.39 -21.20
CA LEU A 139 18.44 3.48 -19.83
C LEU A 139 19.67 2.59 -19.59
N GLU A 140 19.69 1.37 -20.13
CA GLU A 140 20.85 0.49 -20.04
C GLU A 140 22.07 1.05 -20.78
N VAL A 141 21.88 1.61 -21.98
CA VAL A 141 22.96 2.32 -22.71
C VAL A 141 23.45 3.54 -21.92
N ARG A 142 22.54 4.30 -21.32
CA ARG A 142 22.86 5.47 -20.48
C ARG A 142 23.67 5.06 -19.26
N LYS A 143 23.26 4.01 -18.55
CA LYS A 143 23.94 3.43 -17.39
C LYS A 143 25.34 2.97 -17.74
N ALA A 144 25.51 2.22 -18.84
CA ALA A 144 26.82 1.81 -19.33
C ALA A 144 27.73 3.02 -19.65
N SER A 145 27.17 4.06 -20.28
CA SER A 145 27.90 5.29 -20.59
C SER A 145 28.34 6.05 -19.33
N LEU A 146 27.51 6.08 -18.29
CA LEU A 146 27.87 6.66 -16.99
C LEU A 146 29.03 5.90 -16.33
N TYR A 147 29.00 4.55 -16.34
CA TYR A 147 30.11 3.71 -15.87
C TYR A 147 31.39 3.87 -16.69
N ALA A 148 31.31 4.30 -17.94
CA ALA A 148 32.46 4.58 -18.80
C ALA A 148 33.05 5.99 -18.61
N LEU A 149 32.43 6.88 -17.82
CA LEU A 149 32.95 8.24 -17.61
C LEU A 149 34.35 8.24 -17.00
N SER A 150 35.20 9.17 -17.43
CA SER A 150 36.53 9.34 -16.84
C SER A 150 36.44 9.74 -15.35
N PRO A 151 37.44 9.37 -14.52
CA PRO A 151 37.46 9.76 -13.10
C PRO A 151 37.33 11.28 -12.88
N GLU A 152 37.94 12.08 -13.74
CA GLU A 152 37.85 13.55 -13.71
C GLU A 152 36.41 14.05 -13.86
N ARG A 153 35.66 13.50 -14.84
CA ARG A 153 34.25 13.86 -15.06
C ARG A 153 33.36 13.42 -13.90
N ARG A 154 33.66 12.26 -13.30
CA ARG A 154 32.93 11.80 -12.10
C ARG A 154 33.14 12.77 -10.94
N ASN A 155 34.38 13.17 -10.68
CA ASN A 155 34.71 14.08 -9.58
C ASN A 155 34.03 15.46 -9.71
N LEU A 156 33.85 15.96 -10.93
CA LEU A 156 33.15 17.23 -11.18
C LEU A 156 31.66 17.19 -10.83
N THR A 157 31.07 16.00 -10.80
CA THR A 157 29.62 15.81 -10.61
C THR A 157 29.29 15.09 -9.30
N LEU A 158 30.28 14.93 -8.41
CA LEU A 158 30.05 14.41 -7.07
C LEU A 158 29.16 15.35 -6.27
N LEU A 159 28.22 14.74 -5.52
CA LEU A 159 27.31 15.46 -4.66
C LEU A 159 28.08 16.04 -3.45
N PRO A 160 27.77 17.28 -3.04
CA PRO A 160 28.34 17.83 -1.82
C PRO A 160 27.79 17.09 -0.58
N PRO A 161 28.51 17.11 0.57
CA PRO A 161 28.15 16.32 1.75
C PRO A 161 26.73 16.54 2.28
N ASN A 162 26.24 17.79 2.29
CA ASN A 162 24.89 18.10 2.75
C ASN A 162 23.81 17.50 1.83
N ASP A 163 24.07 17.45 0.53
CA ASP A 163 23.14 16.86 -0.44
C ASP A 163 23.19 15.34 -0.39
N MET A 164 24.36 14.75 -0.13
CA MET A 164 24.50 13.31 0.15
C MET A 164 23.67 12.91 1.37
N GLN A 165 23.78 13.64 2.50
CA GLN A 165 23.01 13.33 3.69
C GLN A 165 21.50 13.45 3.45
N ARG A 166 21.08 14.50 2.75
CA ARG A 166 19.68 14.69 2.36
C ARG A 166 19.19 13.53 1.50
N ARG A 167 20.00 13.12 0.50
CA ARG A 167 19.69 11.99 -0.38
C ARG A 167 19.53 10.69 0.40
N ILE A 168 20.43 10.41 1.33
CA ILE A 168 20.38 9.22 2.19
C ILE A 168 19.09 9.19 3.01
N GLU A 169 18.71 10.30 3.63
CA GLU A 169 17.48 10.36 4.42
C GLU A 169 16.24 10.18 3.54
N GLU A 170 16.22 10.80 2.35
CA GLU A 170 15.12 10.64 1.40
C GLU A 170 14.99 9.20 0.91
N ASP A 171 16.09 8.52 0.60
CA ASP A 171 16.07 7.13 0.18
C ASP A 171 15.67 6.19 1.33
N ARG A 172 16.07 6.50 2.58
CA ARG A 172 15.57 5.81 3.78
C ARG A 172 14.06 5.94 3.90
N GLU A 173 13.55 7.15 3.72
CA GLU A 173 12.14 7.48 3.82
C GLU A 173 11.33 6.79 2.69
N ARG A 174 11.90 6.60 1.48
CA ARG A 174 11.28 5.78 0.42
C ARG A 174 11.21 4.30 0.77
N HIS A 175 12.31 3.72 1.27
CA HIS A 175 12.34 2.31 1.65
C HIS A 175 11.36 2.01 2.79
N LYS A 176 11.26 2.94 3.74
CA LYS A 176 10.25 2.87 4.80
C LYS A 176 8.83 2.75 4.22
N ARG A 177 8.45 3.58 3.25
CA ARG A 177 7.14 3.48 2.57
C ARG A 177 6.93 2.15 1.87
N LEU A 178 7.96 1.66 1.16
CA LEU A 178 7.86 0.39 0.46
C LEU A 178 7.54 -0.74 1.43
N ARG A 179 8.18 -0.74 2.61
CA ARG A 179 7.89 -1.72 3.66
C ARG A 179 6.51 -1.52 4.29
N GLU A 180 6.11 -0.30 4.59
CA GLU A 180 4.76 0.02 5.10
C GLU A 180 3.66 -0.45 4.14
N ARG A 181 3.91 -0.41 2.82
CA ARG A 181 2.97 -0.90 1.80
C ARG A 181 3.05 -2.42 1.59
N SER A 182 4.15 -3.06 1.96
CA SER A 182 4.40 -4.48 1.68
C SER A 182 3.45 -5.43 2.39
N TRP A 183 2.84 -5.00 3.51
CA TRP A 183 1.90 -5.82 4.29
C TRP A 183 0.43 -5.50 4.00
N ILE A 184 0.17 -4.58 3.06
CA ILE A 184 -1.21 -4.28 2.65
C ILE A 184 -1.68 -5.41 1.75
N LEU A 185 -2.64 -6.18 2.25
CA LEU A 185 -3.28 -7.23 1.47
C LEU A 185 -4.05 -6.61 0.28
N PRO A 186 -4.10 -7.30 -0.88
CA PRO A 186 -4.89 -6.86 -2.02
C PRO A 186 -6.37 -6.63 -1.66
N LEU A 187 -7.07 -5.74 -2.39
CA LEU A 187 -8.49 -5.45 -2.14
C LEU A 187 -9.38 -6.69 -2.19
N THR A 188 -8.97 -7.69 -2.95
CA THR A 188 -9.63 -8.99 -3.03
C THR A 188 -9.78 -9.60 -1.63
N ALA A 189 -8.75 -9.51 -0.77
CA ALA A 189 -8.66 -10.13 0.56
C ALA A 189 -9.75 -9.69 1.55
N PHE A 190 -10.36 -8.50 1.37
CA PHE A 190 -11.35 -7.93 2.29
C PHE A 190 -12.80 -8.32 1.98
N THR A 191 -13.03 -9.21 1.00
CA THR A 191 -14.37 -9.78 0.80
C THR A 191 -14.75 -10.60 2.05
N HIS A 192 -15.79 -10.14 2.77
CA HIS A 192 -16.25 -10.58 4.10
C HIS A 192 -16.47 -12.10 4.32
N GLN A 193 -16.28 -12.94 3.30
CA GLN A 193 -16.19 -14.40 3.46
C GLN A 193 -14.80 -14.88 3.93
N SER A 194 -13.81 -13.99 4.05
CA SER A 194 -12.40 -14.38 4.19
C SER A 194 -11.70 -14.02 5.49
N LEU A 195 -12.27 -13.15 6.33
CA LEU A 195 -11.56 -12.64 7.52
C LEU A 195 -11.24 -13.71 8.59
N PHE A 196 -11.81 -14.91 8.49
CA PHE A 196 -11.46 -16.07 9.32
C PHE A 196 -11.38 -17.38 8.53
N GLY A 197 -11.21 -17.32 7.20
CA GLY A 197 -10.97 -18.49 6.34
C GLY A 197 -12.01 -19.63 6.41
N THR A 198 -13.11 -19.45 7.14
CA THR A 198 -14.14 -20.47 7.35
C THR A 198 -15.48 -19.88 6.93
N ARG A 199 -15.90 -20.21 5.71
CA ARG A 199 -17.31 -20.18 5.37
C ARG A 199 -18.05 -21.06 6.39
N PRO A 200 -19.29 -20.73 6.81
CA PRO A 200 -20.07 -21.58 7.72
C PRO A 200 -20.17 -23.04 7.25
N GLU A 201 -20.06 -23.25 5.94
CA GLU A 201 -20.03 -24.53 5.25
C GLU A 201 -18.75 -25.35 5.54
N GLN A 202 -17.60 -24.70 5.78
CA GLN A 202 -16.33 -25.35 6.12
C GLN A 202 -16.24 -25.81 7.58
N LEU A 203 -17.18 -25.39 8.43
CA LEU A 203 -17.35 -25.93 9.79
C LEU A 203 -18.08 -27.28 9.78
N ASP A 204 -18.63 -27.69 8.62
CA ASP A 204 -19.17 -29.03 8.40
C ASP A 204 -18.02 -30.01 8.17
N SER A 205 -17.86 -31.01 9.04
CA SER A 205 -16.83 -32.05 8.92
C SER A 205 -16.93 -32.87 7.64
N THR A 206 -18.04 -32.75 6.89
CA THR A 206 -18.25 -33.42 5.60
C THR A 206 -17.94 -32.52 4.39
N HIS A 207 -17.53 -31.26 4.60
CA HIS A 207 -17.33 -30.28 3.53
C HIS A 207 -16.33 -30.73 2.47
N LEU A 208 -15.20 -31.32 2.87
CA LEU A 208 -14.16 -31.84 1.96
C LEU A 208 -14.61 -33.08 1.16
N THR A 209 -15.62 -33.80 1.66
CA THR A 209 -16.16 -35.01 1.02
C THR A 209 -17.42 -34.75 0.21
N ARG A 210 -18.00 -33.55 0.32
CA ARG A 210 -19.18 -33.16 -0.44
C ARG A 210 -18.75 -32.83 -1.86
N VAL A 211 -19.15 -33.66 -2.81
CA VAL A 211 -19.02 -33.39 -4.25
C VAL A 211 -19.66 -32.03 -4.54
N GLN A 212 -18.83 -30.99 -4.72
CA GLN A 212 -19.31 -29.71 -5.19
C GLN A 212 -19.80 -29.91 -6.61
N ARG A 213 -21.09 -29.61 -6.83
CA ARG A 213 -21.70 -29.71 -8.14
C ARG A 213 -21.08 -28.60 -9.00
N PRO A 214 -20.38 -28.91 -10.10
CA PRO A 214 -19.76 -27.87 -10.92
C PRO A 214 -20.84 -26.90 -11.41
N SER A 215 -20.62 -25.61 -11.20
CA SER A 215 -21.44 -24.55 -11.78
C SER A 215 -21.39 -24.71 -13.30
N LYS A 216 -22.57 -24.95 -13.91
CA LYS A 216 -22.73 -24.98 -15.36
C LYS A 216 -22.33 -23.63 -15.94
N VAL A 217 -21.14 -23.55 -16.53
CA VAL A 217 -20.84 -22.56 -17.56
C VAL A 217 -20.58 -23.36 -18.84
N GLU A 218 -21.56 -23.32 -19.74
CA GLU A 218 -21.47 -23.96 -21.05
C GLU A 218 -20.56 -23.12 -21.95
N GLY A 219 -19.44 -23.70 -22.40
CA GLY A 219 -18.53 -23.13 -23.39
C GLY A 219 -17.42 -24.11 -23.72
N LYS A 220 -17.42 -24.63 -24.95
CA LYS A 220 -16.44 -25.57 -25.50
C LYS A 220 -15.03 -24.98 -25.51
N ASP A 221 -14.05 -25.83 -25.22
CA ASP A 221 -12.64 -25.73 -25.58
C ASP A 221 -11.96 -24.40 -25.24
N ALA A 222 -11.66 -24.22 -23.96
CA ALA A 222 -10.56 -23.38 -23.49
C ALA A 222 -9.97 -24.07 -22.26
N ASP A 223 -8.65 -24.05 -22.12
CA ASP A 223 -7.95 -24.49 -20.91
C ASP A 223 -8.72 -24.00 -19.68
N VAL A 224 -9.00 -24.91 -18.75
CA VAL A 224 -9.74 -24.59 -17.53
C VAL A 224 -8.82 -23.79 -16.62
N ASP A 225 -8.58 -22.53 -16.98
CA ASP A 225 -8.23 -21.47 -16.06
C ASP A 225 -9.47 -21.28 -15.19
N GLY A 226 -9.59 -22.17 -14.19
CA GLY A 226 -10.57 -22.03 -13.13
C GLY A 226 -10.50 -20.61 -12.61
N VAL A 227 -11.65 -19.95 -12.50
CA VAL A 227 -11.72 -18.60 -11.94
C VAL A 227 -11.22 -18.69 -10.50
N TRP A 228 -9.94 -18.35 -10.29
CA TRP A 228 -9.30 -18.33 -8.99
C TRP A 228 -10.07 -17.38 -8.10
N ASN A 229 -10.58 -17.89 -6.98
CA ASN A 229 -11.20 -17.01 -6.00
C ASN A 229 -10.10 -16.22 -5.29
N THR A 230 -10.44 -15.07 -4.72
CA THR A 230 -9.53 -14.27 -3.88
C THR A 230 -8.72 -15.13 -2.90
N GLN A 231 -9.41 -16.05 -2.20
CA GLN A 231 -8.81 -16.92 -1.19
C GLN A 231 -7.74 -17.82 -1.78
N ASP A 232 -7.93 -18.27 -3.01
CA ASP A 232 -6.97 -19.12 -3.70
C ASP A 232 -5.74 -18.31 -4.11
N LEU A 233 -5.90 -17.04 -4.47
CA LEU A 233 -4.78 -16.13 -4.75
C LEU A 233 -3.99 -15.77 -3.48
N ASP A 234 -4.68 -15.45 -2.39
CA ASP A 234 -4.03 -15.14 -1.10
C ASP A 234 -3.33 -16.38 -0.52
N PHE A 235 -3.98 -17.56 -0.57
CA PHE A 235 -3.36 -18.82 -0.16
C PHE A 235 -2.15 -19.16 -1.04
N ASN A 236 -2.27 -19.03 -2.36
CA ASN A 236 -1.15 -19.34 -3.26
C ASN A 236 0.02 -18.39 -3.03
N GLN A 237 -0.23 -17.10 -2.78
CA GLN A 237 0.82 -16.17 -2.40
C GLN A 237 1.49 -16.57 -1.08
N MET A 238 0.72 -16.87 -0.03
CA MET A 238 1.29 -17.34 1.24
C MET A 238 2.04 -18.66 1.08
N TRP A 239 1.55 -19.56 0.24
CA TRP A 239 2.15 -20.86 -0.04
C TRP A 239 3.50 -20.72 -0.74
N GLU A 240 3.59 -19.85 -1.76
CA GLU A 240 4.84 -19.54 -2.46
C GLU A 240 5.85 -18.79 -1.56
N GLU A 241 5.36 -18.02 -0.59
CA GLU A 241 6.18 -17.30 0.39
C GLU A 241 6.49 -18.13 1.65
N THR A 242 5.94 -19.35 1.79
CA THR A 242 6.17 -20.20 2.95
C THR A 242 7.62 -20.67 2.95
N SER A 243 8.40 -20.21 3.93
CA SER A 243 9.75 -20.71 4.16
C SER A 243 9.74 -22.07 4.84
N ASP A 244 10.81 -22.84 4.64
CA ASP A 244 11.03 -24.06 5.40
C ASP A 244 11.08 -23.77 6.90
N PHE A 245 10.51 -24.70 7.68
CA PHE A 245 10.54 -24.69 9.13
C PHE A 245 11.99 -24.73 9.63
N ASN A 246 12.36 -23.78 10.49
CA ASN A 246 13.73 -23.56 10.95
C ASN A 246 13.84 -23.46 12.47
N ASP A 247 15.04 -23.16 12.96
CA ASP A 247 15.34 -23.13 14.40
C ASP A 247 14.59 -22.01 15.14
N ASP A 248 14.32 -20.88 14.49
CA ASP A 248 13.54 -19.77 15.08
C ASP A 248 12.08 -20.24 15.32
N ASP A 249 11.50 -21.04 14.40
CA ASP A 249 10.16 -21.60 14.57
C ASP A 249 10.08 -22.59 15.75
N VAL A 250 11.15 -23.37 15.99
CA VAL A 250 11.25 -24.27 17.15
C VAL A 250 11.34 -23.47 18.45
N GLU A 251 12.14 -22.40 18.46
CA GLU A 251 12.28 -21.52 19.61
C GLU A 251 10.94 -20.86 19.96
N ASP A 252 10.23 -20.31 18.97
CA ASP A 252 8.91 -19.69 19.13
C ASP A 252 7.89 -20.67 19.74
N ILE A 253 7.83 -21.91 19.23
CA ILE A 253 6.92 -22.95 19.77
C ILE A 253 7.24 -23.26 21.23
N LEU A 254 8.53 -23.37 21.58
CA LEU A 254 8.96 -23.66 22.95
C LEU A 254 8.71 -22.47 23.90
N GLU A 255 8.80 -21.23 23.41
CA GLU A 255 8.43 -20.04 24.18
C GLU A 255 6.91 -19.99 24.43
N ASP A 256 6.10 -20.26 23.41
CA ASP A 256 4.65 -20.32 23.52
C ASP A 256 4.19 -21.44 24.47
N GLU A 257 4.85 -22.61 24.42
CA GLU A 257 4.55 -23.72 25.34
C GLU A 257 4.77 -23.29 26.81
N LYS A 258 5.85 -22.55 27.11
CA LYS A 258 6.13 -22.04 28.46
C LYS A 258 5.06 -21.06 28.95
N LEU A 259 4.44 -20.32 28.04
CA LEU A 259 3.38 -19.35 28.33
C LEU A 259 1.98 -19.99 28.39
N SER A 260 1.87 -21.28 28.05
CA SER A 260 0.60 -21.98 28.00
C SER A 260 -0.10 -22.06 29.37
N TRP A 261 -1.42 -22.16 29.33
CA TRP A 261 -2.28 -22.25 30.51
C TRP A 261 -1.95 -23.43 31.44
N VAL A 262 -1.22 -24.44 30.94
CA VAL A 262 -0.76 -25.60 31.71
C VAL A 262 0.34 -25.22 32.71
N HIS A 263 1.14 -24.21 32.38
CA HIS A 263 2.26 -23.73 33.20
C HIS A 263 1.95 -22.47 34.01
N GLN A 264 0.75 -21.91 33.87
CA GLN A 264 0.31 -20.80 34.71
C GLN A 264 -0.06 -21.29 36.12
N PRO A 265 0.32 -20.54 37.19
CA PRO A 265 -0.12 -20.88 38.53
C PRO A 265 -1.65 -20.85 38.61
N PRO A 266 -2.27 -21.75 39.39
CA PRO A 266 -3.72 -21.76 39.52
C PRO A 266 -4.20 -20.38 39.96
N PRO A 267 -5.32 -19.86 39.41
CA PRO A 267 -5.84 -18.57 39.81
C PRO A 267 -5.99 -18.55 41.34
N PRO A 268 -5.62 -17.44 42.01
CA PRO A 268 -5.66 -17.37 43.46
C PRO A 268 -7.06 -17.79 43.93
N ALA A 269 -7.10 -18.80 44.80
CA ALA A 269 -8.36 -19.28 45.36
C ALA A 269 -9.13 -18.06 45.88
N LEU A 270 -10.37 -17.88 45.40
CA LEU A 270 -11.28 -16.87 45.93
C LEU A 270 -11.28 -17.05 47.45
N VAL A 271 -10.63 -16.12 48.16
CA VAL A 271 -10.53 -16.15 49.61
C VAL A 271 -11.97 -16.19 50.08
N GLN A 272 -12.37 -17.35 50.61
CA GLN A 272 -13.69 -17.55 51.18
C GLN A 272 -13.87 -16.43 52.20
N ALA A 273 -14.79 -15.52 51.91
CA ALA A 273 -15.12 -14.43 52.80
C ALA A 273 -15.36 -15.03 54.19
N GLN A 274 -14.43 -14.72 55.11
CA GLN A 274 -14.56 -15.11 56.49
C GLN A 274 -15.93 -14.65 56.99
N GLN A 275 -16.60 -15.58 57.66
CA GLN A 275 -17.91 -15.43 58.27
C GLN A 275 -17.99 -14.12 59.06
N VAL A 276 -18.67 -13.12 58.50
CA VAL A 276 -19.20 -11.99 59.28
C VAL A 276 -20.55 -12.45 59.82
N ALA A 277 -20.72 -12.31 61.14
CA ALA A 277 -21.86 -12.76 61.92
C ALA A 277 -23.24 -12.36 61.33
N PRO A 278 -24.31 -13.13 61.59
CA PRO A 278 -25.60 -12.93 60.94
C PRO A 278 -26.31 -11.70 61.49
N VAL A 279 -26.51 -10.68 60.66
CA VAL A 279 -27.56 -9.68 60.90
C VAL A 279 -28.89 -10.32 60.45
N GLN A 280 -29.81 -10.47 61.40
CA GLN A 280 -31.15 -10.98 61.13
C GLN A 280 -31.92 -9.98 60.27
N THR A 281 -32.32 -10.38 59.07
CA THR A 281 -33.40 -9.74 58.31
C THR A 281 -34.49 -10.78 58.03
N PRO A 282 -35.77 -10.46 58.25
CA PRO A 282 -36.84 -11.45 58.24
C PRO A 282 -37.16 -11.98 56.85
N ILE A 283 -37.59 -13.24 56.86
CA ILE A 283 -37.98 -14.10 55.75
C ILE A 283 -39.18 -13.52 55.01
N ALA A 284 -39.06 -13.38 53.68
CA ALA A 284 -40.19 -13.38 52.77
C ALA A 284 -40.00 -14.54 51.77
N GLN A 285 -40.98 -15.44 51.75
CA GLN A 285 -41.06 -16.64 50.92
C GLN A 285 -41.38 -16.31 49.44
N PRO A 286 -41.17 -17.26 48.51
CA PRO A 286 -40.78 -17.00 47.13
C PRO A 286 -42.00 -16.81 46.20
N ALA A 287 -41.91 -15.85 45.29
CA ALA A 287 -42.79 -15.75 44.13
C ALA A 287 -42.04 -16.24 42.88
N GLY A 288 -42.73 -17.06 42.08
CA GLY A 288 -42.20 -17.95 41.07
C GLY A 288 -41.28 -17.35 40.00
N ALA A 289 -40.32 -18.17 39.57
CA ALA A 289 -39.55 -17.94 38.35
C ALA A 289 -40.47 -18.08 37.12
N PRO A 290 -40.45 -17.14 36.17
CA PRO A 290 -41.11 -17.35 34.88
C PRO A 290 -40.27 -18.29 34.00
N PRO A 291 -40.90 -19.06 33.10
CA PRO A 291 -40.22 -20.03 32.26
C PRO A 291 -39.34 -19.34 31.21
N PHE A 292 -38.27 -20.04 30.82
CA PHE A 292 -37.29 -19.62 29.82
C PHE A 292 -37.97 -19.20 28.50
N GLY A 293 -38.11 -17.89 28.30
CA GLY A 293 -38.46 -17.29 27.02
C GLY A 293 -37.21 -17.12 26.17
N ASN A 294 -37.33 -17.48 24.88
CA ASN A 294 -36.33 -17.32 23.82
C ASN A 294 -35.49 -16.05 23.95
N VAL A 295 -34.24 -16.18 24.40
CA VAL A 295 -33.23 -15.12 24.32
C VAL A 295 -32.63 -15.16 22.93
N GLN A 296 -33.10 -14.29 22.06
CA GLN A 296 -32.54 -14.12 20.72
C GLN A 296 -31.19 -13.37 20.83
N PRO A 297 -30.12 -13.81 20.15
CA PRO A 297 -28.82 -13.18 20.28
C PRO A 297 -28.83 -11.77 19.69
N PRO A 298 -28.04 -10.83 20.25
CA PRO A 298 -28.14 -9.42 19.91
C PRO A 298 -27.60 -9.14 18.50
N ARG A 299 -28.41 -8.44 17.69
CA ARG A 299 -28.17 -8.16 16.26
C ARG A 299 -27.26 -6.96 15.96
N ALA A 300 -26.48 -6.45 16.93
CA ALA A 300 -25.59 -5.30 16.68
C ALA A 300 -24.29 -5.35 17.50
N PRO A 301 -23.15 -4.92 16.92
CA PRO A 301 -21.85 -4.89 17.58
C PRO A 301 -21.80 -3.90 18.76
N ALA A 302 -20.95 -4.20 19.74
CA ALA A 302 -20.92 -3.50 21.04
C ALA A 302 -20.63 -1.99 20.94
N SER A 303 -19.97 -1.53 19.88
CA SER A 303 -19.61 -0.13 19.65
C SER A 303 -20.80 0.81 19.42
N MET A 304 -21.97 0.30 19.03
CA MET A 304 -23.18 1.13 18.82
C MET A 304 -24.08 1.25 20.05
N ARG A 305 -23.83 0.49 21.13
CA ARG A 305 -24.69 0.51 22.34
C ARG A 305 -24.41 1.71 23.25
N LEU A 306 -23.23 2.32 23.12
CA LEU A 306 -22.85 3.50 23.91
C LEU A 306 -23.43 4.82 23.38
N ALA A 307 -23.82 4.90 22.10
CA ALA A 307 -24.39 6.10 21.50
C ALA A 307 -25.88 6.34 21.83
N GLN A 308 -26.59 5.34 22.39
CA GLN A 308 -28.01 5.45 22.75
C GLN A 308 -28.25 5.74 24.24
N ARG A 309 -27.19 5.98 25.02
CA ARG A 309 -27.29 6.36 26.44
C ARG A 309 -27.04 7.85 26.71
N SER A 310 -26.80 8.64 25.66
CA SER A 310 -26.55 10.09 25.77
C SER A 310 -27.57 10.93 24.99
N SER A 311 -28.86 10.60 25.17
CA SER A 311 -30.00 11.46 24.81
C SER A 311 -30.96 11.53 25.99
#